data_AF-A0A3C1RKD5-F1
#
_entry.id   AF-A0A3C1RKD5-F1
#
_cell.length_a   1.000
_cell.length_b   1.000
_cell.length_c   1.000
_cell.angle_alpha   90.00
_cell.angle_beta   90.00
_cell.angle_gamma   90.00
#
_symmetry.space_group_name_H-M   'P 1'
#
loop_
_entity.id
_entity.type
_entity.pdbx_description
1 polymer ?
#
loop_
_entity_poly.entity_id
_entity_poly.type
_entity_poly.pdbx_seq_one_letter_code
_entity_poly.pdbx_strand_id
1 'polypeptide(L)'
;MGGLFGTYRGKDQKENRVSNACGILAVLVAIFPTQFKGYEGDAYVKILYYECWFTGVHYISACILFLLFSVFCLNFFQNSDKEQDGEVLSPEEKEKKKRRNIYYKFCGYGIIISVLLIGGIAILECYNKQLVESNLFLKYSTLIFETTSLFFFSTSWLLKSSDFWNE
;
A
#
# COMPACT_ATOMS: atom_id res chain seq x y z
N MET A 1 -3.76 4.06 -9.29
CA MET A 1 -3.29 5.43 -9.60
C MET A 1 -4.46 6.19 -10.23
N GLY A 2 -5.38 6.74 -9.42
CA GLY A 2 -6.61 7.40 -9.87
C GLY A 2 -6.45 8.69 -10.69
N GLY A 3 -5.25 8.99 -11.19
CA GLY A 3 -4.93 10.20 -11.95
C GLY A 3 -4.40 9.96 -13.38
N LEU A 4 -4.04 8.73 -13.79
CA LEU A 4 -3.53 8.49 -15.15
C LEU A 4 -4.53 7.82 -16.11
N PHE A 5 -5.73 7.45 -15.62
CA PHE A 5 -6.78 6.83 -16.44
C PHE A 5 -8.12 7.54 -16.22
N GLY A 6 -8.25 8.76 -16.74
CA GLY A 6 -9.56 9.34 -17.05
C GLY A 6 -10.35 8.55 -18.12
N THR A 7 -9.80 7.44 -18.62
CA THR A 7 -10.37 6.60 -19.68
C THR A 7 -10.68 5.17 -19.25
N TYR A 8 -10.29 4.73 -18.04
CA TYR A 8 -10.62 3.37 -17.59
C TYR A 8 -12.03 3.32 -16.98
N ARG A 9 -13.01 3.03 -17.83
CA ARG A 9 -14.33 2.55 -17.39
C ARG A 9 -14.19 1.09 -16.95
N GLY A 10 -13.72 0.88 -15.73
CA GLY A 10 -13.81 -0.44 -15.10
C GLY A 10 -15.27 -0.92 -15.12
N LYS A 11 -15.49 -2.18 -15.50
CA LYS A 11 -16.82 -2.82 -15.52
C LYS A 11 -17.49 -2.77 -14.14
N ASP A 12 -16.70 -2.73 -13.06
CA ASP A 12 -17.17 -2.57 -11.68
C ASP A 12 -16.99 -1.13 -11.15
N GLN A 13 -18.11 -0.45 -10.88
CA GLN A 13 -18.13 0.90 -10.33
C GLN A 13 -17.49 0.99 -8.92
N LYS A 14 -17.46 -0.13 -8.17
CA LYS A 14 -16.87 -0.16 -6.82
C LYS A 14 -15.35 -0.07 -6.90
N GLU A 15 -14.73 -0.82 -7.80
CA GLU A 15 -13.27 -0.78 -8.00
C GLU A 15 -12.80 0.62 -8.38
N ASN A 16 -13.54 1.29 -9.27
CA ASN A 16 -13.20 2.64 -9.71
C ASN A 16 -13.25 3.66 -8.56
N ARG A 17 -14.27 3.59 -7.69
CA ARG A 17 -14.37 4.47 -6.51
C ARG A 17 -13.21 4.25 -5.54
N VAL A 18 -12.86 2.99 -5.28
CA VAL A 18 -11.73 2.64 -4.40
C VAL A 18 -10.40 3.09 -5.01
N SER A 19 -10.21 2.93 -6.32
CA SER A 19 -9.00 3.36 -7.03
C SER A 19 -8.80 4.87 -6.99
N ASN A 20 -9.88 5.64 -7.17
CA ASN A 20 -9.84 7.10 -7.07
C ASN A 20 -9.53 7.55 -5.64
N ALA A 21 -10.12 6.90 -4.63
CA ALA A 21 -9.78 7.17 -3.22
C ALA A 21 -8.29 6.90 -2.94
N CYS A 22 -7.74 5.79 -3.42
CA CYS A 22 -6.30 5.53 -3.33
C CYS A 22 -5.46 6.63 -4.00
N GLY A 23 -5.89 7.14 -5.15
CA GLY A 23 -5.23 8.25 -5.85
C GLY A 23 -5.13 9.51 -4.98
N ILE A 24 -6.26 9.92 -4.38
CA ILE A 24 -6.30 11.08 -3.48
C ILE A 24 -5.41 10.86 -2.26
N LEU A 25 -5.50 9.68 -1.62
CA LEU A 25 -4.70 9.35 -0.45
C LEU A 25 -3.20 9.34 -0.76
N ALA A 26 -2.78 8.79 -1.90
CA ALA A 26 -1.39 8.82 -2.33
C ALA A 26 -0.86 10.25 -2.52
N VAL A 27 -1.69 11.14 -3.07
CA VAL A 27 -1.35 12.58 -3.18
C VAL A 27 -1.20 13.21 -1.80
N LEU A 28 -2.10 12.91 -0.85
CA LEU A 28 -1.98 13.42 0.53
C LEU A 28 -0.69 12.93 1.20
N VAL A 29 -0.35 11.65 1.07
CA VAL A 29 0.89 11.07 1.61
C VAL A 29 2.13 11.77 1.01
N ALA A 30 2.10 12.09 -0.29
CA ALA A 30 3.22 12.72 -0.98
C ALA A 30 3.38 14.22 -0.66
N ILE A 31 2.27 14.95 -0.49
CA ILE A 31 2.28 16.41 -0.23
C ILE A 31 2.62 16.71 1.23
N PHE A 32 2.17 15.87 2.17
CA PHE A 32 2.37 16.08 3.60
C PHE A 32 3.52 15.20 4.12
N PRO A 33 4.74 15.72 4.28
CA PRO A 33 5.87 14.94 4.75
C PRO A 33 5.79 14.66 6.26
N THR A 34 6.38 13.56 6.70
CA THR A 34 6.68 13.29 8.11
C THR A 34 7.89 14.11 8.58
N GLN A 35 8.02 14.33 9.88
CA GLN A 35 9.16 15.07 10.43
C GLN A 35 10.47 14.39 10.07
N PHE A 36 11.28 15.07 9.26
CA PHE A 36 12.67 14.70 9.06
C PHE A 36 13.56 15.54 9.98
N LYS A 37 14.28 14.86 10.88
CA LYS A 37 15.36 15.43 11.69
C LYS A 37 16.63 14.66 11.38
N GLY A 38 17.31 15.08 10.31
CA GLY A 38 18.57 14.49 9.86
C GLY A 38 19.75 15.37 10.19
N TYR A 39 20.92 14.76 10.28
CA TYR A 39 22.21 15.42 10.36
C TYR A 39 23.01 15.03 9.12
N GLU A 40 23.41 16.01 8.32
CA GLU A 40 24.20 15.80 7.10
C GLU A 40 25.46 16.67 7.20
N GLY A 41 26.62 16.05 7.40
CA GLY A 41 27.88 16.78 7.58
C GLY A 41 27.94 17.53 8.91
N ASP A 42 27.97 18.87 8.87
CA ASP A 42 27.97 19.77 10.04
C ASP A 42 26.64 20.53 10.22
N ALA A 43 25.62 20.23 9.40
CA ALA A 43 24.35 20.95 9.38
C ALA A 43 23.16 20.05 9.73
N TYR A 44 22.24 20.60 10.52
CA TYR A 44 20.93 20.01 10.75
C TYR A 44 20.02 20.32 9.55
N VAL A 45 19.61 19.29 8.83
CA VAL A 45 18.66 19.43 7.73
C VAL A 45 17.25 19.38 8.30
N LYS A 46 16.53 20.50 8.19
CA LYS A 46 15.12 20.64 8.59
C LYS A 46 14.31 21.12 7.40
N ILE A 47 13.11 20.59 7.23
CA ILE A 47 12.14 21.09 6.25
C ILE A 47 11.77 22.54 6.62
N LEU A 48 11.98 23.48 5.69
CA LEU A 48 11.81 24.94 5.91
C LEU A 48 10.39 25.33 6.34
N TYR A 49 9.38 24.62 5.83
CA TYR A 49 7.97 24.82 6.16
C TYR A 49 7.37 23.49 6.63
N TYR A 50 7.34 23.31 7.95
CA TYR A 50 6.79 22.10 8.57
C TYR A 50 5.79 22.49 9.66
N GLU A 51 4.58 21.97 9.54
CA GLU A 51 3.53 22.11 10.55
C GLU A 51 3.27 20.78 11.26
N CYS A 52 2.97 20.82 12.56
CA CYS A 52 2.79 19.60 13.37
C CYS A 52 1.72 18.65 12.81
N TRP A 53 0.67 19.20 12.19
CA TRP A 53 -0.45 18.43 11.65
C TRP A 53 -0.11 17.67 10.35
N PHE A 54 0.98 18.01 9.65
CA PHE A 54 1.42 17.30 8.44
C PHE A 54 1.65 15.81 8.72
N THR A 55 2.37 15.51 9.79
CA THR A 55 2.64 14.12 10.20
C THR A 55 1.34 13.35 10.48
N GLY A 56 0.33 14.00 11.08
CA GLY A 56 -0.97 13.38 11.30
C GLY A 56 -1.69 13.04 9.99
N VAL A 57 -1.73 13.99 9.05
CA VAL A 57 -2.33 13.78 7.73
C VAL A 57 -1.61 12.67 6.95
N HIS A 58 -0.27 12.65 7.00
CA HIS A 58 0.53 11.61 6.37
C HIS A 58 0.16 10.22 6.90
N TYR A 59 0.25 10.01 8.22
CA TYR A 59 0.01 8.70 8.81
C TYR A 59 -1.42 8.20 8.64
N ILE A 60 -2.42 9.08 8.80
CA ILE A 60 -3.81 8.72 8.58
C ILE A 60 -4.03 8.33 7.11
N SER A 61 -3.52 9.14 6.18
CA SER A 61 -3.66 8.88 4.74
C SER A 61 -2.94 7.60 4.32
N ALA A 62 -1.72 7.38 4.82
CA ALA A 62 -0.92 6.19 4.55
C ALA A 62 -1.59 4.92 5.10
N CYS A 63 -2.11 4.97 6.33
CA CYS A 63 -2.83 3.86 6.94
C CYS A 63 -4.04 3.46 6.09
N ILE A 64 -4.88 4.43 5.72
CA ILE A 64 -6.06 4.17 4.86
C ILE A 64 -5.59 3.64 3.49
N LEU A 65 -4.57 4.24 2.89
CA LEU A 65 -4.04 3.82 1.58
C LEU A 65 -3.58 2.36 1.60
N PHE A 66 -2.80 1.94 2.59
CA PHE A 66 -2.33 0.56 2.69
C PHE A 66 -3.45 -0.44 2.97
N LEU A 67 -4.46 -0.06 3.76
CA LEU A 67 -5.65 -0.90 3.94
C LEU A 67 -6.39 -1.08 2.61
N LEU A 68 -6.54 -0.02 1.81
CA LEU A 68 -7.15 -0.14 0.48
C LEU A 68 -6.30 -0.98 -0.47
N PHE A 69 -4.96 -0.87 -0.44
CA PHE A 69 -4.08 -1.76 -1.20
C PHE A 69 -4.25 -3.22 -0.80
N SER A 70 -4.41 -3.51 0.49
CA SER A 70 -4.73 -4.88 0.93
C SER A 70 -6.09 -5.34 0.39
N VAL A 71 -7.11 -4.47 0.37
CA VAL A 71 -8.41 -4.79 -0.25
C VAL A 71 -8.27 -5.09 -1.75
N PHE A 72 -7.41 -4.38 -2.48
CA PHE A 72 -7.11 -4.70 -3.87
C PHE A 72 -6.54 -6.12 -4.01
N CYS A 73 -5.53 -6.47 -3.21
CA CYS A 73 -4.93 -7.80 -3.25
C CYS A 73 -5.92 -8.91 -2.79
N LEU A 74 -6.72 -8.65 -1.76
CA LEU A 74 -7.57 -9.65 -1.13
C LEU A 74 -8.93 -9.83 -1.81
N ASN A 75 -9.38 -8.87 -2.61
CA ASN A 75 -10.69 -8.90 -3.24
C ASN A 75 -10.60 -8.63 -4.74
N PHE A 76 -10.28 -7.40 -5.15
CA PHE A 76 -10.37 -6.99 -6.56
C PHE A 76 -9.48 -7.82 -7.49
N PHE A 77 -8.22 -8.09 -7.12
CA PHE A 77 -7.30 -8.86 -7.96
C PHE A 77 -7.65 -10.35 -8.05
N GLN A 78 -8.41 -10.89 -7.10
CA GLN A 78 -8.80 -12.31 -7.10
C GLN A 78 -9.98 -12.60 -8.03
N ASN A 79 -10.71 -11.57 -8.42
CA ASN A 79 -11.82 -11.67 -9.36
C ASN A 79 -11.27 -11.79 -10.80
N SER A 80 -11.87 -12.71 -11.57
CA SER A 80 -11.52 -12.93 -12.97
C SER A 80 -12.50 -12.18 -13.85
N ASP A 81 -11.98 -11.33 -14.72
CA ASP A 81 -12.77 -10.53 -15.67
C ASP A 81 -13.61 -11.45 -16.58
N LYS A 82 -13.04 -12.58 -17.03
CA LYS A 82 -13.75 -13.63 -17.78
C LYS A 82 -14.96 -14.25 -17.05
N GLU A 83 -14.84 -14.49 -15.73
CA GLU A 83 -15.98 -14.99 -14.95
C GLU A 83 -17.02 -13.90 -14.70
N GLN A 84 -16.59 -12.63 -14.57
CA GLN A 84 -17.51 -11.50 -14.49
C GLN A 84 -18.30 -11.32 -15.80
N ASP A 85 -17.71 -11.74 -16.92
CA ASP A 85 -18.31 -11.70 -18.25
C ASP A 85 -19.15 -12.95 -18.56
N GLY A 86 -19.26 -13.89 -17.61
CA GLY A 86 -20.06 -15.10 -17.73
C GLY A 86 -19.39 -16.23 -18.52
N GLU A 87 -18.09 -16.11 -18.80
CA GLU A 87 -17.33 -17.13 -19.51
C GLU A 87 -16.94 -18.30 -18.60
N VAL A 88 -17.01 -19.52 -19.14
CA VAL A 88 -16.57 -20.73 -18.44
C VAL A 88 -15.08 -20.89 -18.63
N LEU A 89 -14.31 -20.66 -17.56
CA LEU A 89 -12.86 -20.88 -17.55
C LEU A 89 -12.50 -22.33 -17.87
N SER A 90 -11.47 -22.52 -18.71
CA SER A 90 -10.87 -23.83 -18.96
C SER A 90 -10.22 -24.39 -17.67
N PRO A 91 -10.02 -25.71 -17.55
CA PRO A 91 -9.31 -26.29 -16.42
C PRO A 91 -7.91 -25.69 -16.20
N GLU A 92 -7.19 -25.37 -17.27
CA GLU A 92 -5.86 -24.76 -17.23
C GLU A 92 -5.92 -23.32 -16.69
N GLU A 93 -6.90 -22.53 -17.14
CA GLU A 93 -7.09 -21.16 -16.68
C GLU A 93 -7.49 -21.10 -15.20
N LYS A 94 -8.28 -22.06 -14.73
CA LYS A 94 -8.63 -22.20 -13.31
C LYS A 94 -7.39 -22.44 -12.45
N GLU A 95 -6.47 -23.30 -12.88
CA GLU A 95 -5.23 -23.55 -12.15
C GLU A 95 -4.29 -22.33 -12.19
N LYS A 96 -4.16 -21.64 -13.33
CA LYS A 96 -3.41 -20.37 -13.43
C LYS A 96 -3.98 -19.33 -12.46
N LYS A 97 -5.31 -19.16 -12.44
CA LYS A 97 -6.00 -18.25 -11.53
C LYS A 97 -5.73 -18.60 -10.05
N LYS A 98 -5.85 -19.88 -9.68
CA LYS A 98 -5.61 -20.35 -8.31
C LYS A 98 -4.21 -19.96 -7.81
N ARG A 99 -3.18 -20.16 -8.65
CA ARG A 99 -1.79 -19.77 -8.32
C ARG A 99 -1.63 -18.28 -8.10
N ARG A 100 -2.23 -17.44 -8.96
CA ARG A 100 -2.21 -15.97 -8.78
C ARG A 100 -2.94 -15.55 -7.51
N ASN A 101 -4.10 -16.14 -7.22
CA ASN A 101 -4.89 -15.82 -6.03
C ASN A 101 -4.14 -16.14 -4.74
N ILE A 102 -3.34 -17.21 -4.71
CA ILE A 102 -2.45 -17.50 -3.58
C ILE A 102 -1.42 -16.37 -3.40
N TYR A 103 -0.80 -15.92 -4.50
CA TYR A 103 0.16 -14.83 -4.46
C TYR A 103 -0.47 -13.50 -4.00
N TYR A 104 -1.65 -13.16 -4.52
CA TYR A 104 -2.38 -11.96 -4.09
C TYR A 104 -2.74 -12.01 -2.60
N LYS A 105 -3.15 -13.17 -2.08
CA LYS A 105 -3.39 -13.36 -0.64
C LYS A 105 -2.13 -13.13 0.19
N PHE A 106 -1.01 -13.68 -0.25
CA PHE A 106 0.28 -13.47 0.42
C PHE A 106 0.64 -11.98 0.49
N CYS A 107 0.56 -11.25 -0.62
CA CYS A 107 0.81 -9.81 -0.66
C CYS A 107 -0.18 -9.03 0.23
N GLY A 108 -1.48 -9.33 0.14
CA GLY A 108 -2.52 -8.64 0.90
C GLY A 108 -2.37 -8.81 2.42
N TYR A 109 -2.06 -10.02 2.90
CA TYR A 109 -1.76 -10.26 4.31
C TYR A 109 -0.42 -9.66 4.73
N GLY A 110 0.59 -9.66 3.86
CA GLY A 110 1.87 -9.00 4.12
C GLY A 110 1.71 -7.50 4.37
N ILE A 111 0.83 -6.83 3.62
CA ILE A 111 0.48 -5.42 3.84
C ILE A 111 -0.21 -5.23 5.20
N ILE A 112 -1.21 -6.06 5.53
CA ILE A 112 -1.92 -5.97 6.83
C ILE A 112 -0.95 -6.13 8.00
N ILE A 113 -0.09 -7.16 7.94
CA ILE A 113 0.91 -7.41 8.98
C ILE A 113 1.85 -6.21 9.12
N SER A 114 2.30 -5.63 8.01
CA SER A 114 3.17 -4.45 8.03
C SER A 114 2.48 -3.26 8.72
N VAL A 115 1.22 -2.97 8.39
CA VAL A 115 0.44 -1.90 9.03
C VAL A 115 0.25 -2.16 10.53
N LEU A 116 -0.05 -3.41 10.92
CA LEU A 116 -0.19 -3.80 12.33
C LEU A 116 1.13 -3.67 13.10
N LEU A 117 2.27 -4.02 12.48
CA LEU A 117 3.59 -3.87 13.08
C LEU A 117 3.95 -2.39 13.28
N ILE A 118 3.64 -1.52 12.32
CA ILE A 118 3.80 -0.06 12.49
C ILE A 118 2.99 0.42 13.69
N GLY A 119 1.70 0.07 13.76
CA GLY A 119 0.83 0.44 14.88
C GLY A 119 1.32 -0.10 16.22
N GLY A 120 1.76 -1.36 16.26
CA GLY A 120 2.31 -2.00 17.46
C GLY A 120 3.60 -1.35 17.95
N ILE A 121 4.50 -0.97 17.04
CA ILE A 121 5.74 -0.27 17.39
C ILE A 121 5.46 1.16 17.83
N ALA A 122 4.50 1.86 17.21
CA ALA A 122 4.07 3.18 17.67
C ALA A 122 3.51 3.13 19.10
N ILE A 123 2.72 2.11 19.44
CA ILE A 123 2.25 1.89 20.81
C ILE A 123 3.42 1.60 21.74
N LEU A 124 4.36 0.74 21.34
CA LEU A 124 5.57 0.43 22.12
C LEU A 124 6.41 1.68 22.39
N GLU A 125 6.54 2.59 21.42
CA GLU A 125 7.24 3.87 21.58
C GLU A 125 6.59 4.75 22.67
N CYS A 126 5.26 4.74 22.79
CA CYS A 126 4.56 5.45 23.86
C CYS A 126 4.89 4.89 25.26
N TYR A 127 5.15 3.58 25.39
CA TYR A 127 5.47 2.95 26.68
C TYR A 127 6.97 2.96 27.01
N ASN A 128 7.82 2.71 26.01
CA ASN A 128 9.26 2.58 26.21
C ASN A 128 10.04 3.20 25.03
N LYS A 129 10.02 4.53 24.99
CA LYS A 129 10.70 5.32 23.97
C LYS A 129 12.20 5.01 23.87
N GLN A 130 12.87 4.79 25.00
CA GLN A 130 14.31 4.50 25.01
C GLN A 130 14.63 3.19 24.29
N LEU A 131 13.80 2.16 24.44
CA LEU A 131 13.98 0.89 23.73
C LEU A 131 13.87 1.08 22.20
N VAL A 132 12.86 1.82 21.74
CA VAL A 132 12.64 2.09 20.31
C VAL A 132 13.78 2.93 19.71
N GLU A 133 14.24 3.97 20.40
CA GLU A 133 15.32 4.83 19.91
C GLU A 133 16.69 4.14 19.94
N SER A 134 16.92 3.24 20.90
CA SER A 134 18.18 2.50 21.03
C SER A 134 18.36 1.40 19.97
N ASN A 135 17.27 0.88 19.42
CA ASN A 135 17.30 -0.18 18.42
C ASN A 135 17.10 0.38 17.00
N LEU A 136 18.12 0.22 16.15
CA LEU A 136 18.11 0.75 14.77
C LEU A 136 16.90 0.24 13.95
N PHE A 137 16.54 -1.03 14.10
CA PHE A 137 15.41 -1.62 13.38
C PHE A 137 14.08 -1.02 13.83
N LEU A 138 13.86 -0.87 15.14
CA LEU A 138 12.64 -0.26 15.67
C LEU A 138 12.55 1.22 15.28
N LYS A 139 13.66 1.95 15.33
CA LYS A 139 13.74 3.36 14.92
C LYS A 139 13.33 3.59 13.46
N TYR A 140 13.73 2.72 12.54
CA TYR A 140 13.40 2.84 11.11
C TYR A 140 12.25 1.91 10.67
N SER A 141 11.56 1.29 11.62
CA SER A 141 10.52 0.29 11.36
C SER A 141 9.41 0.81 10.46
N THR A 142 8.93 2.04 10.69
CA THR A 142 7.90 2.68 9.86
C THR A 142 8.31 2.69 8.39
N LEU A 143 9.49 3.20 8.07
CA LEU A 143 9.99 3.25 6.70
C LEU A 143 10.13 1.84 6.09
N ILE A 144 10.65 0.88 6.87
CA ILE A 144 10.82 -0.52 6.43
C ILE A 144 9.47 -1.14 6.08
N PHE A 145 8.48 -1.01 6.94
CA PHE A 145 7.16 -1.63 6.76
C PHE A 145 6.30 -0.91 5.72
N GLU A 146 6.41 0.41 5.58
CA GLU A 146 5.78 1.16 4.47
C GLU A 146 6.36 0.73 3.11
N THR A 147 7.70 0.65 3.01
CA THR A 147 8.38 0.20 1.78
C THR A 147 8.03 -1.25 1.46
N THR A 148 7.98 -2.12 2.48
CA THR A 148 7.57 -3.53 2.32
C THR A 148 6.13 -3.66 1.82
N SER A 149 5.22 -2.83 2.35
CA SER A 149 3.82 -2.79 1.92
C SER A 149 3.69 -2.33 0.47
N LEU A 150 4.42 -1.28 0.09
CA LEU A 150 4.47 -0.80 -1.29
C LEU A 150 5.05 -1.85 -2.23
N PHE A 151 6.08 -2.59 -1.81
CA PHE A 151 6.67 -3.66 -2.58
C PHE A 151 5.64 -4.78 -2.85
N PHE A 152 4.96 -5.27 -1.81
CA PHE A 152 3.92 -6.29 -1.97
C PHE A 152 2.79 -5.85 -2.88
N PHE A 153 2.30 -4.61 -2.71
CA PHE A 153 1.27 -4.08 -3.58
C PHE A 153 1.76 -4.00 -5.03
N SER A 154 2.95 -3.45 -5.26
CA SER A 154 3.52 -3.26 -6.60
C SER A 154 3.72 -4.58 -7.34
N THR A 155 4.26 -5.62 -6.70
CA THR A 155 4.46 -6.92 -7.36
C THR A 155 3.14 -7.61 -7.67
N SER A 156 2.15 -7.52 -6.76
CA SER A 156 0.81 -8.06 -7.00
C SER A 156 0.12 -7.36 -8.17
N TRP A 157 0.31 -6.04 -8.30
CA TRP A 157 -0.26 -5.26 -9.37
C TRP A 157 0.38 -5.59 -10.73
N LEU A 158 1.72 -5.72 -10.79
CA LEU A 158 2.42 -6.16 -12.00
C LEU A 158 1.92 -7.53 -12.49
N LEU A 159 1.68 -8.48 -11.57
CA LEU A 159 1.15 -9.79 -11.91
C LEU A 159 -0.29 -9.74 -12.44
N LYS A 160 -1.16 -8.85 -11.93
CA LYS A 160 -2.51 -8.64 -12.48
C LYS A 160 -2.45 -7.96 -13.85
N SER A 161 -1.54 -7.01 -14.04
CA SER A 161 -1.39 -6.30 -15.32
C SER A 161 -0.83 -7.19 -16.43
N SER A 162 0.01 -8.18 -16.14
CA SER A 162 0.60 -9.05 -17.17
C SER A 162 -0.41 -9.97 -17.86
N ASP A 163 -1.52 -10.27 -17.20
CA ASP A 163 -2.62 -11.02 -17.84
C ASP A 163 -3.33 -10.20 -18.92
N PHE A 164 -3.35 -8.86 -18.81
CA PHE A 164 -3.96 -7.97 -19.80
C PHE A 164 -3.19 -7.92 -21.14
N TRP A 165 -1.86 -8.16 -21.12
CA TRP A 165 -1.02 -8.08 -22.32
C TRP A 165 -0.96 -9.36 -23.15
N ASN A 166 -1.56 -10.45 -22.64
CA ASN A 166 -1.59 -11.75 -23.33
C ASN A 166 -2.94 -12.03 -24.02
N GLU A 167 -3.83 -11.04 -24.07
CA GLU A 167 -5.03 -11.01 -24.90
C GLU A 167 -4.78 -10.17 -26.16
#